data_AF-A0A6J2JQW7-F1
#
_entry.id   AF-A0A6J2JQW7-F1
#
_cell.length_a   1.000
_cell.length_b   1.000
_cell.length_c   1.000
_cell.angle_alpha   90.00
_cell.angle_beta   90.00
_cell.angle_gamma   90.00
#
_symmetry.space_group_name_H-M   'P 1'
#
loop_
_entity.id
_entity.type
_entity.pdbx_description
1 polymer ?
#
loop_
_entity_poly.entity_id
_entity_poly.type
_entity_poly.pdbx_seq_one_letter_code
_entity_poly.pdbx_strand_id
1 'polypeptide(L)'
;MSAEAILPAVGGESSGATSVRSEDSDSGDSETTPETSCHNLDTADFKICAASRSDGKRRQTNYCGPKVQCVLGITFIVLSVMGLIFTPLDFMLWEKLNMRPGLPPYDWWADPPDEVKLRVYAFNITNHDRFMQGLDPKLNVEEIGPIVYLEKLVHTGIKFNENSTMTYIAKRHTIYLPDENNVDMNATLIVPNLAVLGIASYLHNSMFFIQSAFTILASSYGSELFVKKTVHQYLWDFREPVLDLSKNLAPGLVPVNNMGILARIYANFQDEMTVKIGPRWGHDEFFQIDRFWGNPQLPGYDPEVCPDRIVGSTEGVMYRQRLTKNDTLLYWRKTVCKIMPLYFDSEMTLEGVPVYRYNLSESVHERLTNGTDCYASSPTLPDGVSDASKCYYNFPMVSSYPHFYAGGVLKDQFVTGLKPDRIKHNSYVIVEPLTGTPFHSVARMQSNLHIRDLSGFSYNYDKLSNLILPLFWAEYNQENLPSKIKNVIYFMVVILPPLTIIVLSIIIILGFYLIAKNVYETKLRYDKIKTLLHFNSDASNVKTNTIFNYEKETFLKSPS
;
A
#
# COMPACT_ATOMS: atom_id res chain seq x y z
N MET A 1 12.15 37.96 -7.84
CA MET A 1 11.37 39.05 -7.20
C MET A 1 10.77 38.48 -5.93
N SER A 2 10.84 39.22 -4.82
CA SER A 2 10.38 38.76 -3.50
C SER A 2 8.90 39.03 -3.28
N ALA A 3 8.30 38.32 -2.33
CA ALA A 3 7.02 38.69 -1.72
C ALA A 3 7.00 38.19 -0.27
N GLU A 4 7.32 39.08 0.68
CA GLU A 4 7.16 38.87 2.12
C GLU A 4 5.94 39.65 2.62
N ALA A 5 5.21 39.06 3.57
CA ALA A 5 4.29 39.73 4.48
C ALA A 5 4.23 38.84 5.74
N ILE A 6 4.96 39.13 6.83
CA ILE A 6 4.91 40.29 7.74
C ILE A 6 3.60 40.30 8.56
N LEU A 7 3.78 40.31 9.88
CA LEU A 7 2.77 40.29 10.93
C LEU A 7 2.09 41.66 11.10
N PRO A 8 1.25 41.83 12.13
CA PRO A 8 1.80 42.56 13.27
C PRO A 8 1.54 41.87 14.62
N ALA A 9 2.50 42.04 15.54
CA ALA A 9 2.29 41.91 16.97
C ALA A 9 2.25 43.31 17.61
N VAL A 10 1.55 43.45 18.72
CA VAL A 10 1.65 44.60 19.62
C VAL A 10 2.04 44.07 21.00
N GLY A 11 2.99 44.71 21.65
CA GLY A 11 3.53 44.28 22.95
C GLY A 11 3.67 45.42 23.95
N GLY A 12 3.93 45.01 25.20
CA GLY A 12 4.19 45.81 26.40
C GLY A 12 4.17 44.82 27.56
N GLU A 13 5.28 44.52 28.24
CA GLU A 13 6.02 45.39 29.18
C GLU A 13 5.19 45.77 30.43
N SER A 14 5.69 45.62 31.67
CA SER A 14 6.90 44.91 32.13
C SER A 14 6.90 44.69 33.65
N SER A 15 7.83 43.86 34.14
CA SER A 15 8.40 43.85 35.52
C SER A 15 7.51 43.38 36.70
N GLY A 16 8.18 43.03 37.82
CA GLY A 16 7.57 42.83 39.15
C GLY A 16 7.81 41.47 39.80
N ALA A 17 8.89 41.32 40.59
CA ALA A 17 9.15 40.12 41.40
C ALA A 17 9.83 40.48 42.74
N THR A 18 9.16 40.19 43.86
CA THR A 18 9.59 40.17 45.29
C THR A 18 8.34 40.05 46.18
N SER A 19 8.36 39.70 47.47
CA SER A 19 8.90 38.49 48.15
C SER A 19 8.67 38.64 49.68
N VAL A 20 8.12 37.60 50.33
CA VAL A 20 8.25 37.27 51.78
C VAL A 20 7.83 38.31 52.85
N ARG A 21 6.78 37.96 53.62
CA ARG A 21 6.70 37.92 55.12
C ARG A 21 5.28 37.50 55.54
N SER A 22 5.03 36.90 56.71
CA SER A 22 5.86 36.28 57.76
C SER A 22 5.06 35.08 58.31
N GLU A 23 5.64 33.94 58.69
CA GLU A 23 6.36 33.72 59.95
C GLU A 23 5.64 34.31 61.18
N ASP A 24 5.09 33.43 62.01
CA ASP A 24 5.55 33.25 63.40
C ASP A 24 5.16 31.85 63.91
N SER A 25 5.93 31.32 64.86
CA SER A 25 5.75 30.00 65.46
C SER A 25 6.06 30.05 66.95
N ASP A 26 5.21 29.50 67.81
CA ASP A 26 5.67 29.01 69.12
C ASP A 26 4.76 27.90 69.70
N SER A 27 5.09 27.44 70.91
CA SER A 27 4.97 26.04 71.30
C SER A 27 4.64 25.78 72.78
N GLY A 28 3.94 24.67 73.04
CA GLY A 28 3.73 24.08 74.38
C GLY A 28 2.74 24.81 75.32
N ASP A 29 2.28 24.20 76.42
CA ASP A 29 2.17 22.75 76.71
C ASP A 29 1.21 22.50 77.91
N SER A 30 1.03 21.24 78.33
CA SER A 30 0.13 20.68 79.39
C SER A 30 -1.25 20.21 78.88
N GLU A 31 -1.51 18.89 78.78
CA GLU A 31 -1.88 17.92 79.85
C GLU A 31 -3.32 18.12 80.38
N THR A 32 -4.17 17.09 80.53
CA THR A 32 -3.89 15.66 80.76
C THR A 32 -4.54 14.65 79.80
N THR A 33 -3.79 13.56 79.60
CA THR A 33 -4.04 12.27 78.91
C THR A 33 -5.03 11.34 79.65
N PRO A 34 -5.30 10.07 79.21
CA PRO A 34 -4.97 9.35 77.95
C PRO A 34 -6.28 8.90 77.22
N GLU A 35 -6.51 7.83 76.45
CA GLU A 35 -5.82 6.67 75.80
C GLU A 35 -6.81 6.13 74.68
N THR A 36 -6.55 5.23 73.71
CA THR A 36 -5.40 4.41 73.26
C THR A 36 -5.50 4.18 71.73
N SER A 37 -4.35 4.04 71.05
CA SER A 37 -4.08 3.30 69.77
C SER A 37 -4.95 3.48 68.50
N CYS A 38 -4.25 3.68 67.38
CA CYS A 38 -4.76 3.59 66.00
C CYS A 38 -4.76 2.13 65.46
N HIS A 39 -5.49 1.87 64.35
CA HIS A 39 -4.84 1.58 63.05
C HIS A 39 -5.83 1.49 61.85
N ASN A 40 -5.40 2.11 60.74
CA ASN A 40 -5.63 1.83 59.31
C ASN A 40 -7.04 1.51 58.73
N LEU A 41 -7.29 2.18 57.59
CA LEU A 41 -8.12 1.82 56.42
C LEU A 41 -9.21 0.73 56.58
N ASP A 42 -10.45 1.14 56.33
CA ASP A 42 -11.45 0.26 55.70
C ASP A 42 -12.33 1.05 54.72
N THR A 43 -12.33 0.68 53.44
CA THR A 43 -13.30 1.16 52.45
C THR A 43 -14.55 0.28 52.51
N ALA A 44 -15.65 0.86 52.98
CA ALA A 44 -17.01 0.30 53.10
C ALA A 44 -17.25 -1.14 52.55
N ASP A 45 -16.95 -2.16 53.36
CA ASP A 45 -17.30 -3.55 53.07
C ASP A 45 -18.60 -3.96 53.82
N PHE A 46 -19.58 -4.49 53.10
CA PHE A 46 -20.95 -4.61 53.62
C PHE A 46 -21.20 -5.98 54.28
N LYS A 47 -21.09 -6.01 55.61
CA LYS A 47 -21.20 -7.22 56.46
C LYS A 47 -22.39 -8.13 56.11
N ILE A 48 -22.09 -9.31 55.55
CA ILE A 48 -23.00 -10.46 55.58
C ILE A 48 -22.81 -11.19 56.91
N CYS A 49 -23.77 -11.09 57.82
CA CYS A 49 -23.71 -11.77 59.11
C CYS A 49 -23.90 -13.29 58.94
N ALA A 50 -22.94 -14.07 59.46
CA ALA A 50 -23.06 -15.52 59.51
C ALA A 50 -24.03 -15.96 60.62
N ALA A 51 -25.05 -16.73 60.26
CA ALA A 51 -25.92 -17.43 61.20
C ALA A 51 -25.82 -18.94 60.94
N SER A 52 -24.98 -19.63 61.71
CA SER A 52 -24.88 -21.09 61.62
C SER A 52 -26.08 -21.76 62.28
N ARG A 53 -26.85 -22.50 61.50
CA ARG A 53 -27.68 -23.60 62.02
C ARG A 53 -27.65 -24.75 61.02
N SER A 54 -27.31 -25.93 61.52
CA SER A 54 -27.15 -27.14 60.72
C SER A 54 -28.50 -27.68 60.27
N ASP A 55 -28.71 -27.77 58.95
CA ASP A 55 -29.59 -28.79 58.39
C ASP A 55 -29.16 -29.17 56.97
N GLY A 56 -29.21 -30.47 56.67
CA GLY A 56 -28.54 -31.04 55.49
C GLY A 56 -29.22 -30.72 54.16
N LYS A 57 -28.79 -29.67 53.46
CA LYS A 57 -29.21 -29.37 52.07
C LYS A 57 -28.06 -29.50 51.09
N ARG A 58 -28.27 -30.30 50.03
CA ARG A 58 -27.35 -30.45 48.89
C ARG A 58 -27.01 -29.07 48.29
N ARG A 59 -25.76 -28.88 47.84
CA ARG A 59 -25.41 -27.79 46.90
C ARG A 59 -26.35 -27.87 45.68
N GLN A 60 -27.31 -26.96 45.58
CA GLN A 60 -28.03 -26.74 44.33
C GLN A 60 -27.10 -25.99 43.38
N THR A 61 -26.52 -26.72 42.43
CA THR A 61 -26.03 -26.11 41.20
C THR A 61 -27.24 -25.53 40.46
N ASN A 62 -27.16 -24.26 40.07
CA ASN A 62 -28.21 -23.57 39.33
C ASN A 62 -28.30 -24.12 37.90
N TYR A 63 -28.99 -25.24 37.73
CA TYR A 63 -29.32 -25.78 36.41
C TYR A 63 -30.22 -24.78 35.67
N CYS A 64 -29.68 -24.16 34.62
CA CYS A 64 -30.48 -23.40 33.65
C CYS A 64 -31.65 -24.28 33.19
N GLY A 65 -32.88 -23.82 33.41
CA GLY A 65 -34.10 -24.61 33.17
C GLY A 65 -34.22 -25.06 31.71
N PRO A 66 -35.02 -26.10 31.42
CA PRO A 66 -35.04 -26.72 30.10
C PRO A 66 -35.37 -25.73 28.98
N LYS A 67 -36.28 -24.77 29.21
CA LYS A 67 -36.58 -23.69 28.24
C LYS A 67 -35.33 -22.85 27.89
N VAL A 68 -34.47 -22.55 28.87
CA VAL A 68 -33.23 -21.77 28.68
C VAL A 68 -32.22 -22.54 27.83
N GLN A 69 -32.08 -23.86 28.04
CA GLN A 69 -31.16 -24.70 27.26
C GLN A 69 -31.58 -24.79 25.79
N CYS A 70 -32.89 -24.87 25.48
CA CYS A 70 -33.38 -24.81 24.10
C CYS A 70 -33.11 -23.45 23.45
N VAL A 71 -33.37 -22.34 24.15
CA VAL A 71 -33.07 -20.99 23.64
C VAL A 71 -31.57 -20.85 23.35
N LEU A 72 -30.71 -21.26 24.27
CA LEU A 72 -29.25 -21.25 24.07
C LEU A 72 -28.83 -22.08 22.86
N GLY A 73 -29.34 -23.31 22.72
CA GLY A 73 -29.05 -24.17 21.57
C GLY A 73 -29.47 -23.56 20.23
N ILE A 74 -30.64 -22.93 20.18
CA ILE A 74 -31.11 -22.19 18.99
C ILE A 74 -30.20 -20.98 18.71
N THR A 75 -29.84 -20.18 19.73
CA THR A 75 -28.94 -19.03 19.53
C THR A 75 -27.56 -19.45 19.02
N PHE A 76 -27.01 -20.57 19.50
CA PHE A 76 -25.74 -21.10 18.98
C PHE A 76 -25.84 -21.52 17.52
N ILE A 77 -26.93 -22.17 17.10
CA ILE A 77 -27.15 -22.53 15.69
C ILE A 77 -27.27 -21.27 14.82
N VAL A 78 -28.06 -20.28 15.25
CA VAL A 78 -28.22 -19.02 14.51
C VAL A 78 -26.90 -18.25 14.41
N LEU A 79 -26.13 -18.16 15.50
CA LEU A 79 -24.82 -17.49 15.51
C LEU A 79 -23.81 -18.22 14.61
N SER A 80 -23.77 -19.56 14.62
CA SER A 80 -22.93 -20.35 13.70
C SER A 80 -23.29 -20.12 12.24
N VAL A 81 -24.59 -20.12 11.89
CA VAL A 81 -25.03 -19.88 10.51
C VAL A 81 -24.71 -18.46 10.07
N MET A 82 -24.95 -17.45 10.91
CA MET A 82 -24.59 -16.05 10.60
C MET A 82 -23.07 -15.87 10.43
N GLY A 83 -22.24 -16.50 11.27
CA GLY A 83 -20.78 -16.45 11.17
C GLY A 83 -20.20 -17.21 9.97
N LEU A 84 -20.95 -18.13 9.37
CA LEU A 84 -20.60 -18.79 8.11
C LEU A 84 -21.01 -17.96 6.88
N ILE A 85 -22.04 -17.11 7.00
CA ILE A 85 -22.48 -16.18 5.94
C ILE A 85 -21.61 -14.92 5.91
N PHE A 86 -21.17 -14.44 7.08
CA PHE A 86 -20.31 -13.28 7.24
C PHE A 86 -19.15 -13.64 8.17
N THR A 87 -18.02 -14.04 7.58
CA THR A 87 -16.90 -14.56 8.36
C THR A 87 -16.12 -13.44 9.08
N PRO A 88 -15.31 -13.77 10.11
CA PRO A 88 -14.41 -12.79 10.72
C PRO A 88 -13.44 -12.17 9.71
N LEU A 89 -13.02 -12.94 8.68
CA LEU A 89 -12.19 -12.41 7.59
C LEU A 89 -12.96 -11.40 6.73
N ASP A 90 -14.22 -11.66 6.40
CA ASP A 90 -15.05 -10.70 5.65
C ASP A 90 -15.27 -9.41 6.43
N PHE A 91 -15.49 -9.50 7.75
CA PHE A 91 -15.54 -8.33 8.62
C PHE A 91 -14.22 -7.54 8.62
N MET A 92 -13.07 -8.22 8.67
CA MET A 92 -11.75 -7.58 8.66
C MET A 92 -11.41 -6.96 7.30
N LEU A 93 -11.81 -7.59 6.19
CA LEU A 93 -11.68 -7.03 4.84
C LEU A 93 -12.60 -5.83 4.64
N TRP A 94 -13.85 -5.90 5.13
CA TRP A 94 -14.82 -4.79 5.11
C TRP A 94 -14.36 -3.60 5.96
N GLU A 95 -13.80 -3.85 7.14
CA GLU A 95 -13.29 -2.79 8.00
C GLU A 95 -11.99 -2.18 7.45
N LYS A 96 -11.14 -2.96 6.75
CA LYS A 96 -10.01 -2.41 5.98
C LYS A 96 -10.45 -1.36 4.95
N LEU A 97 -11.64 -1.48 4.35
CA LEU A 97 -12.15 -0.45 3.43
C LEU A 97 -12.17 0.95 4.07
N ASN A 98 -12.51 1.04 5.35
CA ASN A 98 -12.67 2.32 6.06
C ASN A 98 -11.34 3.06 6.31
N MET A 99 -10.19 2.38 6.18
CA MET A 99 -8.86 2.94 6.44
C MET A 99 -8.78 3.74 7.75
N ARG A 100 -9.35 3.23 8.86
CA ARG A 100 -9.41 4.00 10.11
C ARG A 100 -8.02 4.13 10.76
N PRO A 101 -7.63 5.33 11.24
CA PRO A 101 -6.39 5.53 11.99
C PRO A 101 -6.27 4.63 13.23
N GLY A 102 -5.08 4.10 13.49
CA GLY A 102 -4.81 3.18 14.60
C GLY A 102 -5.23 1.72 14.34
N LEU A 103 -5.64 1.40 13.11
CA LEU A 103 -5.77 0.02 12.63
C LEU A 103 -4.59 -0.32 11.70
N PRO A 104 -4.04 -1.54 11.76
CA PRO A 104 -2.83 -1.91 11.00
C PRO A 104 -2.87 -1.61 9.49
N PRO A 105 -3.99 -1.77 8.75
CA PRO A 105 -4.03 -1.44 7.32
C PRO A 105 -3.85 0.06 7.02
N TYR A 106 -4.25 0.94 7.94
CA TYR A 106 -3.97 2.38 7.84
C TYR A 106 -2.54 2.67 8.27
N ASP A 107 -2.11 2.15 9.44
CA ASP A 107 -0.82 2.51 10.02
C ASP A 107 0.35 2.07 9.12
N TRP A 108 0.30 0.85 8.56
CA TRP A 108 1.29 0.34 7.59
C TRP A 108 1.21 1.00 6.21
N TRP A 109 0.11 1.67 5.89
CA TRP A 109 0.02 2.49 4.69
C TRP A 109 0.57 3.89 4.96
N ALA A 110 0.29 4.50 6.11
CA ALA A 110 0.70 5.85 6.45
C ALA A 110 2.23 5.98 6.56
N ASP A 111 2.88 5.02 7.22
CA ASP A 111 4.34 4.85 7.26
C ASP A 111 4.71 3.44 6.74
N PRO A 112 4.85 3.27 5.41
CA PRO A 112 5.25 2.01 4.80
C PRO A 112 6.64 1.54 5.25
N PRO A 113 6.88 0.22 5.28
CA PRO A 113 8.19 -0.31 5.65
C PRO A 113 9.25 -0.02 4.58
N ASP A 114 10.48 0.18 5.04
CA ASP A 114 11.66 0.55 4.23
C ASP A 114 12.23 -0.63 3.42
N GLU A 115 11.40 -1.23 2.57
CA GLU A 115 11.67 -2.47 1.81
C GLU A 115 11.91 -2.22 0.30
N VAL A 116 11.75 -0.98 -0.19
CA VAL A 116 11.82 -0.65 -1.63
C VAL A 116 13.22 -0.18 -2.01
N LYS A 117 14.00 -1.06 -2.66
CA LYS A 117 15.30 -0.70 -3.22
C LYS A 117 15.15 -0.11 -4.62
N LEU A 118 15.67 1.09 -4.81
CA LEU A 118 15.92 1.68 -6.11
C LEU A 118 17.31 1.25 -6.58
N ARG A 119 17.37 0.50 -7.68
CA ARG A 119 18.61 0.16 -8.39
C ARG A 119 18.66 0.94 -9.70
N VAL A 120 19.75 1.66 -9.94
CA VAL A 120 19.97 2.45 -11.17
C VAL A 120 21.12 1.86 -11.96
N TYR A 121 20.94 1.76 -13.27
CA TYR A 121 21.93 1.22 -14.20
C TYR A 121 22.16 2.26 -15.30
N ALA A 122 23.34 2.87 -15.32
CA ALA A 122 23.71 3.91 -16.28
C ALA A 122 24.35 3.30 -17.54
N PHE A 123 24.19 3.96 -18.69
CA PHE A 123 24.85 3.57 -19.93
C PHE A 123 26.09 4.43 -20.20
N ASN A 124 27.26 3.82 -20.16
CA ASN A 124 28.56 4.42 -20.47
C ASN A 124 28.87 4.26 -21.97
N ILE A 125 29.30 5.32 -22.66
CA ILE A 125 29.57 5.29 -24.10
C ILE A 125 31.05 5.02 -24.36
N THR A 126 31.40 3.87 -24.92
CA THR A 126 32.80 3.42 -25.00
C THR A 126 33.56 3.88 -26.24
N ASN A 127 32.88 4.33 -27.31
CA ASN A 127 33.50 4.66 -28.59
C ASN A 127 33.17 6.07 -29.13
N HIS A 128 32.73 7.00 -28.28
CA HIS A 128 32.26 8.34 -28.68
C HIS A 128 33.21 9.08 -29.65
N ASP A 129 34.53 9.11 -29.39
CA ASP A 129 35.53 9.71 -30.28
C ASP A 129 35.50 9.13 -31.70
N ARG A 130 35.44 7.80 -31.81
CA ARG A 130 35.46 7.08 -33.09
C ARG A 130 34.18 7.32 -33.88
N PHE A 131 33.03 7.34 -33.19
CA PHE A 131 31.75 7.70 -33.77
C PHE A 131 31.74 9.16 -34.27
N MET A 132 32.22 10.10 -33.44
CA MET A 132 32.33 11.52 -33.82
C MET A 132 33.30 11.77 -34.97
N GLN A 133 34.34 10.95 -35.11
CA GLN A 133 35.23 10.94 -36.28
C GLN A 133 34.61 10.26 -37.52
N GLY A 134 33.51 9.51 -37.37
CA GLY A 134 32.87 8.74 -38.44
C GLY A 134 33.55 7.39 -38.75
N LEU A 135 34.39 6.89 -37.84
CA LEU A 135 35.08 5.60 -37.96
C LEU A 135 34.19 4.41 -37.54
N ASP A 136 33.27 4.65 -36.60
CA ASP A 136 32.28 3.67 -36.16
C ASP A 136 30.87 4.16 -36.55
N PRO A 137 30.00 3.32 -37.14
CA PRO A 137 28.69 3.74 -37.64
C PRO A 137 27.62 3.89 -36.54
N LYS A 138 27.89 3.41 -35.32
CA LYS A 138 27.00 3.49 -34.15
C LYS A 138 27.79 3.70 -32.87
N LEU A 139 27.12 4.29 -31.88
CA LEU A 139 27.62 4.32 -30.51
C LEU A 139 27.48 2.94 -29.88
N ASN A 140 28.51 2.54 -29.13
CA ASN A 140 28.50 1.35 -28.29
C ASN A 140 28.33 1.76 -26.82
N VAL A 141 27.35 1.15 -26.15
CA VAL A 141 27.09 1.37 -24.72
C VAL A 141 27.49 0.16 -23.87
N GLU A 142 27.91 0.45 -22.65
CA GLU A 142 28.17 -0.51 -21.59
C GLU A 142 27.33 -0.17 -20.36
N GLU A 143 26.74 -1.18 -19.72
CA GLU A 143 25.93 -1.01 -18.52
C GLU A 143 26.82 -0.91 -17.27
N ILE A 144 26.64 0.16 -16.50
CA ILE A 144 27.30 0.39 -15.22
C ILE A 144 26.24 0.42 -14.12
N GLY A 145 26.23 -0.59 -13.26
CA GLY A 145 25.30 -0.70 -12.13
C GLY A 145 25.27 -2.10 -11.50
N PRO A 146 24.38 -2.34 -10.53
CA PRO A 146 23.46 -1.35 -9.97
C PRO A 146 24.17 -0.32 -9.08
N ILE A 147 23.70 0.93 -9.14
CA ILE A 147 23.87 1.89 -8.05
C ILE A 147 22.61 1.80 -7.18
N VAL A 148 22.76 1.46 -5.90
CA VAL A 148 21.66 1.04 -5.01
C VAL A 148 21.32 2.13 -3.97
N TYR A 149 20.02 2.40 -3.84
CA TYR A 149 19.41 3.28 -2.85
C TYR A 149 18.18 2.62 -2.25
N LEU A 150 17.79 3.02 -1.04
CA LEU A 150 16.46 2.78 -0.47
C LEU A 150 15.53 3.94 -0.86
N GLU A 151 14.39 3.68 -1.50
CA GLU A 151 13.29 4.65 -1.65
C GLU A 151 12.42 4.62 -0.40
N LYS A 152 12.55 5.63 0.47
CA LYS A 152 11.65 5.81 1.61
C LYS A 152 10.42 6.63 1.20
N LEU A 153 9.24 6.06 1.43
CA LEU A 153 7.92 6.66 1.20
C LEU A 153 7.26 6.96 2.55
N VAL A 154 6.64 8.13 2.69
CA VAL A 154 5.80 8.50 3.85
C VAL A 154 4.56 9.24 3.37
N HIS A 155 3.38 8.92 3.89
CA HIS A 155 2.13 9.62 3.57
C HIS A 155 1.77 10.63 4.68
N THR A 156 1.42 11.84 4.29
CA THR A 156 1.21 12.97 5.21
C THR A 156 0.02 13.83 4.76
N GLY A 157 -0.48 14.73 5.62
CA GLY A 157 -1.61 15.60 5.26
C GLY A 157 -2.91 14.84 4.94
N ILE A 158 -3.10 13.68 5.58
CA ILE A 158 -4.16 12.72 5.27
C ILE A 158 -5.52 13.30 5.65
N LYS A 159 -6.46 13.31 4.71
CA LYS A 159 -7.81 13.84 4.84
C LYS A 159 -8.84 12.85 4.29
N PHE A 160 -9.85 12.54 5.10
CA PHE A 160 -11.03 11.78 4.68
C PHE A 160 -12.08 12.74 4.12
N ASN A 161 -12.67 12.41 2.96
CA ASN A 161 -13.66 13.23 2.26
C ASN A 161 -15.05 12.57 2.26
N GLU A 162 -16.10 13.39 2.30
CA GLU A 162 -17.51 12.96 2.36
C GLU A 162 -17.96 12.05 1.20
N ASN A 163 -17.33 12.18 0.03
CA ASN A 163 -17.56 11.34 -1.14
C ASN A 163 -16.94 9.93 -1.05
N SER A 164 -16.48 9.52 0.14
CA SER A 164 -15.79 8.25 0.39
C SER A 164 -14.47 8.16 -0.38
N THR A 165 -13.66 9.22 -0.30
CA THR A 165 -12.27 9.24 -0.80
C THR A 165 -11.32 9.71 0.30
N MET A 166 -10.04 9.40 0.14
CA MET A 166 -8.96 9.83 1.04
C MET A 166 -7.92 10.58 0.22
N THR A 167 -7.69 11.85 0.55
CA THR A 167 -6.63 12.69 -0.04
C THR A 167 -5.41 12.69 0.88
N TYR A 168 -4.21 12.60 0.30
CA TYR A 168 -2.95 12.58 1.05
C TYR A 168 -1.78 13.12 0.20
N ILE A 169 -0.70 13.54 0.86
CA ILE A 169 0.57 13.88 0.24
C ILE A 169 1.54 12.70 0.40
N ALA A 170 1.82 11.98 -0.68
CA ALA A 170 2.90 11.00 -0.76
C ALA A 170 4.24 11.74 -0.86
N LYS A 171 5.21 11.41 0.01
CA LYS A 171 6.55 11.99 0.02
C LYS A 171 7.60 10.90 -0.17
N ARG A 172 8.44 11.02 -1.19
CA ARG A 172 9.49 10.04 -1.52
C ARG A 172 10.88 10.67 -1.47
N HIS A 173 11.86 9.93 -0.97
CA HIS A 173 13.26 10.32 -0.99
C HIS A 173 14.17 9.09 -0.98
N THR A 174 15.39 9.24 -1.48
CA THR A 174 16.38 8.15 -1.55
C THR A 174 17.44 8.25 -0.48
N ILE A 175 17.76 7.13 0.15
CA ILE A 175 18.90 6.96 1.06
C ILE A 175 19.93 6.07 0.34
N TYR A 176 21.17 6.52 0.20
CA TYR A 176 22.24 5.72 -0.44
C TYR A 176 22.68 4.58 0.48
N LEU A 177 22.81 3.36 -0.07
CA LEU A 177 23.16 2.14 0.68
C LEU A 177 24.60 1.70 0.35
N PRO A 178 25.64 2.24 1.02
CA PRO A 178 27.03 2.02 0.62
C PRO A 178 27.41 0.53 0.55
N ASP A 179 26.93 -0.29 1.48
CA ASP A 179 27.26 -1.71 1.57
C ASP A 179 26.63 -2.59 0.46
N GLU A 180 25.65 -2.05 -0.29
CA GLU A 180 25.07 -2.72 -1.48
C GLU A 180 25.64 -2.18 -2.81
N ASN A 181 26.61 -1.25 -2.78
CA ASN A 181 27.17 -0.62 -3.98
C ASN A 181 28.60 -1.11 -4.28
N ASN A 182 28.78 -1.79 -5.41
CA ASN A 182 30.11 -2.15 -5.94
C ASN A 182 30.68 -1.11 -6.92
N VAL A 183 29.90 -0.06 -7.26
CA VAL A 183 30.29 1.00 -8.19
C VAL A 183 30.77 2.21 -7.39
N ASP A 184 32.01 2.66 -7.60
CA ASP A 184 32.50 3.91 -7.02
C ASP A 184 31.74 5.11 -7.61
N MET A 185 31.16 5.93 -6.74
CA MET A 185 30.44 7.16 -7.11
C MET A 185 31.35 8.21 -7.78
N ASN A 186 32.68 8.10 -7.64
CA ASN A 186 33.67 8.92 -8.33
C ASN A 186 34.15 8.33 -9.66
N ALA A 187 33.79 7.08 -10.00
CA ALA A 187 34.12 6.48 -11.29
C ALA A 187 33.54 7.34 -12.43
N THR A 188 34.31 7.51 -13.51
CA THR A 188 33.96 8.43 -14.59
C THR A 188 33.31 7.72 -15.75
N LEU A 189 32.12 8.18 -16.14
CA LEU A 189 31.37 7.76 -17.31
C LEU A 189 31.57 8.76 -18.45
N ILE A 190 31.49 8.29 -19.70
CA ILE A 190 31.21 9.13 -20.87
C ILE A 190 29.71 9.02 -21.16
N VAL A 191 29.03 10.17 -21.12
CA VAL A 191 27.56 10.26 -21.23
C VAL A 191 27.17 11.39 -22.20
N PRO A 192 25.98 11.35 -22.81
CA PRO A 192 25.49 12.47 -23.62
C PRO A 192 25.35 13.74 -22.78
N ASN A 193 25.64 14.89 -23.40
CA ASN A 193 25.37 16.18 -22.80
C ASN A 193 23.86 16.48 -22.84
N LEU A 194 23.16 16.13 -21.75
CA LEU A 194 21.71 16.24 -21.63
C LEU A 194 21.20 17.67 -21.88
N ALA A 195 21.98 18.68 -21.49
CA ALA A 195 21.64 20.08 -21.74
C ALA A 195 21.76 20.43 -23.22
N VAL A 196 22.93 20.16 -23.83
CA VAL A 196 23.18 20.49 -25.25
C VAL A 196 22.25 19.74 -26.18
N LEU A 197 22.20 18.40 -26.08
CA LEU A 197 21.43 17.56 -26.98
C LEU A 197 19.92 17.68 -26.76
N GLY A 198 19.48 17.87 -25.51
CA GLY A 198 18.08 18.10 -25.18
C GLY A 198 17.55 19.44 -25.69
N ILE A 199 18.32 20.53 -25.53
CA ILE A 199 17.93 21.85 -26.04
C ILE A 199 18.02 21.90 -27.58
N ALA A 200 19.06 21.32 -28.19
CA ALA A 200 19.16 21.21 -29.65
C ALA A 200 17.97 20.44 -30.24
N SER A 201 17.60 19.31 -29.63
CA SER A 201 16.45 18.49 -30.06
C SER A 201 15.11 19.19 -29.83
N TYR A 202 14.96 19.98 -28.77
CA TYR A 202 13.79 20.87 -28.62
C TYR A 202 13.73 21.87 -29.79
N LEU A 203 14.86 22.48 -30.13
CA LEU A 203 15.03 23.46 -31.21
C LEU A 203 15.13 22.87 -32.64
N HIS A 204 14.90 21.57 -32.84
CA HIS A 204 14.95 20.89 -34.15
C HIS A 204 14.10 21.56 -35.25
N ASN A 205 12.91 22.06 -34.90
CA ASN A 205 11.98 22.74 -35.82
C ASN A 205 11.96 24.26 -35.60
N SER A 206 13.05 24.83 -35.11
CA SER A 206 13.25 26.29 -35.01
C SER A 206 13.98 26.81 -36.26
N MET A 207 13.91 28.14 -36.49
CA MET A 207 14.58 28.75 -37.64
C MET A 207 16.09 28.59 -37.56
N PHE A 208 16.76 28.34 -38.69
CA PHE A 208 18.21 28.06 -38.79
C PHE A 208 19.11 29.04 -38.02
N PHE A 209 18.74 30.32 -37.92
CA PHE A 209 19.51 31.30 -37.14
C PHE A 209 19.48 31.04 -35.62
N ILE A 210 18.39 30.46 -35.10
CA ILE A 210 18.26 30.06 -33.68
C ILE A 210 19.14 28.82 -33.42
N GLN A 211 19.10 27.85 -34.32
CA GLN A 211 19.94 26.65 -34.28
C GLN A 211 21.42 26.99 -34.36
N SER A 212 21.78 27.91 -35.26
CA SER A 212 23.14 28.47 -35.39
C SER A 212 23.57 29.25 -34.14
N ALA A 213 22.72 30.13 -33.62
CA ALA A 213 23.00 30.89 -32.41
C ALA A 213 23.22 29.99 -31.19
N PHE A 214 22.39 28.95 -31.02
CA PHE A 214 22.58 27.94 -29.98
C PHE A 214 23.89 27.15 -30.17
N THR A 215 24.21 26.74 -31.40
CA THR A 215 25.46 26.02 -31.71
C THR A 215 26.69 26.85 -31.37
N ILE A 216 26.70 28.14 -31.73
CA ILE A 216 27.77 29.09 -31.43
C ILE A 216 27.86 29.31 -29.91
N LEU A 217 26.73 29.39 -29.21
CA LEU A 217 26.68 29.58 -27.76
C LEU A 217 27.20 28.36 -26.99
N ALA A 218 26.77 27.15 -27.34
CA ALA A 218 27.29 25.92 -26.73
C ALA A 218 28.81 25.79 -26.96
N SER A 219 29.27 26.08 -28.19
CA SER A 219 30.70 26.05 -28.53
C SER A 219 31.52 27.11 -27.80
N SER A 220 31.01 28.33 -27.60
CA SER A 220 31.75 29.40 -26.93
C SER A 220 31.92 29.21 -25.43
N TYR A 221 31.03 28.41 -24.81
CA TYR A 221 31.15 27.94 -23.43
C TYR A 221 31.88 26.59 -23.29
N GLY A 222 32.35 25.99 -24.39
CA GLY A 222 33.05 24.71 -24.39
C GLY A 222 32.17 23.49 -24.06
N SER A 223 30.85 23.59 -24.22
CA SER A 223 29.94 22.45 -23.98
C SER A 223 29.94 21.48 -25.17
N GLU A 224 30.56 20.33 -24.97
CA GLU A 224 30.66 19.23 -25.94
C GLU A 224 29.37 18.37 -26.00
N LEU A 225 29.20 17.58 -27.07
CA LEU A 225 28.01 16.71 -27.27
C LEU A 225 28.00 15.49 -26.34
N PHE A 226 29.18 15.00 -25.98
CA PHE A 226 29.42 13.99 -24.96
C PHE A 226 30.29 14.62 -23.88
N VAL A 227 30.08 14.23 -22.63
CA VAL A 227 30.82 14.79 -21.50
C VAL A 227 31.27 13.69 -20.55
N LYS A 228 32.49 13.85 -20.02
CA LYS A 228 33.01 13.02 -18.93
C LYS A 228 32.46 13.53 -17.60
N LYS A 229 31.69 12.70 -16.90
CA LYS A 229 31.10 13.01 -15.58
C LYS A 229 31.36 11.84 -14.62
N THR A 230 31.42 12.09 -13.32
CA THR A 230 31.38 10.99 -12.34
C THR A 230 29.98 10.37 -12.26
N VAL A 231 29.86 9.13 -11.76
CA VAL A 231 28.56 8.52 -11.45
C VAL A 231 27.72 9.43 -10.54
N HIS A 232 28.34 10.05 -9.52
CA HIS A 232 27.65 11.05 -8.68
C HIS A 232 27.16 12.26 -9.47
N GLN A 233 27.98 12.85 -10.34
CA GLN A 233 27.57 13.99 -11.18
C GLN A 233 26.42 13.61 -12.12
N TYR A 234 26.47 12.43 -12.75
CA TYR A 234 25.41 11.98 -13.66
C TYR A 234 24.06 11.77 -12.96
N LEU A 235 24.07 11.25 -11.74
CA LEU A 235 22.86 11.01 -10.96
C LEU A 235 22.37 12.23 -10.16
N TRP A 236 23.27 13.08 -9.65
CA TRP A 236 22.93 14.10 -8.63
C TRP A 236 23.36 15.53 -8.95
N ASP A 237 24.39 15.77 -9.77
CA ASP A 237 24.91 17.13 -10.00
C ASP A 237 25.36 17.37 -11.45
N PHE A 238 24.45 17.12 -12.40
CA PHE A 238 24.70 17.36 -13.82
C PHE A 238 24.47 18.84 -14.13
N ARG A 239 25.50 19.66 -13.90
CA ARG A 239 25.54 21.07 -14.30
C ARG A 239 26.36 21.26 -15.57
N GLU A 240 25.95 22.26 -16.34
CA GLU A 240 26.52 22.66 -17.63
C GLU A 240 26.40 24.19 -17.79
N PRO A 241 27.43 24.92 -18.25
CA PRO A 241 27.36 26.37 -18.37
C PRO A 241 26.24 26.86 -19.29
N VAL A 242 25.98 26.13 -20.39
CA VAL A 242 24.86 26.43 -21.31
C VAL A 242 23.50 26.32 -20.62
N LEU A 243 23.36 25.41 -19.63
CA LEU A 243 22.09 25.20 -18.92
C LEU A 243 21.77 26.37 -17.96
N ASP A 244 22.75 26.82 -17.17
CA ASP A 244 22.62 28.01 -16.32
C ASP A 244 22.29 29.26 -17.17
N LEU A 245 22.91 29.42 -18.32
CA LEU A 245 22.62 30.54 -19.22
C LEU A 245 21.23 30.43 -19.87
N SER A 246 20.83 29.27 -20.37
CA SER A 246 19.48 29.06 -20.91
C SER A 246 18.39 29.28 -19.86
N LYS A 247 18.62 28.91 -18.60
CA LYS A 247 17.73 29.23 -17.47
C LYS A 247 17.60 30.73 -17.24
N ASN A 248 18.69 31.48 -17.34
CA ASN A 248 18.66 32.93 -17.15
C ASN A 248 18.02 33.68 -18.34
N LEU A 249 18.16 33.17 -19.57
CA LEU A 249 17.56 33.76 -20.78
C LEU A 249 16.09 33.39 -20.98
N ALA A 250 15.69 32.15 -20.65
CA ALA A 250 14.36 31.61 -20.90
C ALA A 250 13.85 30.74 -19.73
N PRO A 251 13.67 31.31 -18.52
CA PRO A 251 13.34 30.54 -17.30
C PRO A 251 12.01 29.76 -17.39
N GLY A 252 11.07 30.17 -18.26
CA GLY A 252 9.83 29.45 -18.52
C GLY A 252 9.96 28.22 -19.42
N LEU A 253 11.07 28.10 -20.17
CA LEU A 253 11.39 26.93 -21.01
C LEU A 253 12.45 26.04 -20.34
N VAL A 254 13.42 26.63 -19.65
CA VAL A 254 14.50 25.93 -18.95
C VAL A 254 14.46 26.30 -17.46
N PRO A 255 13.54 25.72 -16.66
CA PRO A 255 13.39 26.09 -15.24
C PRO A 255 14.49 25.50 -14.32
N VAL A 256 15.49 24.80 -14.86
CA VAL A 256 16.47 24.00 -14.10
C VAL A 256 17.91 24.35 -14.45
N ASN A 257 18.81 24.20 -13.47
CA ASN A 257 20.27 24.32 -13.64
C ASN A 257 21.06 23.08 -13.16
N ASN A 258 20.35 22.02 -12.82
CA ASN A 258 20.92 20.70 -12.56
C ASN A 258 20.00 19.67 -13.23
N MET A 259 20.58 18.86 -14.13
CA MET A 259 19.91 17.80 -14.89
C MET A 259 20.24 16.39 -14.35
N GLY A 260 20.90 16.28 -13.19
CA GLY A 260 21.25 15.00 -12.58
C GLY A 260 20.01 14.13 -12.41
N ILE A 261 20.06 12.89 -12.88
CA ILE A 261 18.87 12.04 -13.08
C ILE A 261 18.01 11.90 -11.83
N LEU A 262 18.63 11.50 -10.71
CA LEU A 262 17.96 11.35 -9.43
C LEU A 262 17.68 12.70 -8.77
N ALA A 263 18.56 13.70 -8.94
CA ALA A 263 18.27 15.06 -8.51
C ALA A 263 17.03 15.66 -9.19
N ARG A 264 16.74 15.30 -10.44
CA ARG A 264 15.52 15.72 -11.15
C ARG A 264 14.29 14.95 -10.72
N ILE A 265 14.39 13.64 -10.50
CA ILE A 265 13.29 12.79 -10.02
C ILE A 265 12.89 13.20 -8.59
N TYR A 266 13.87 13.42 -7.71
CA TYR A 266 13.65 13.67 -6.28
C TYR A 266 13.67 15.15 -5.87
N ALA A 267 13.81 16.10 -6.82
CA ALA A 267 13.95 17.55 -6.58
C ALA A 267 12.96 18.13 -5.55
N ASN A 268 11.73 17.63 -5.57
CA ASN A 268 10.73 17.79 -4.51
C ASN A 268 9.66 16.71 -4.72
N PHE A 269 9.95 15.44 -4.41
CA PHE A 269 9.02 14.33 -4.68
C PHE A 269 7.89 14.27 -3.65
N GLN A 270 7.00 15.27 -3.71
CA GLN A 270 5.73 15.32 -3.00
C GLN A 270 4.60 15.24 -4.03
N ASP A 271 3.55 14.47 -3.76
CA ASP A 271 2.41 14.29 -4.66
C ASP A 271 1.09 14.26 -3.89
N GLU A 272 0.14 15.13 -4.27
CA GLU A 272 -1.24 15.02 -3.80
C GLU A 272 -1.96 13.91 -4.58
N MET A 273 -2.29 12.84 -3.87
CA MET A 273 -3.09 11.72 -4.37
C MET A 273 -4.46 11.74 -3.69
N THR A 274 -5.50 11.38 -4.41
CA THR A 274 -6.81 11.04 -3.83
C THR A 274 -7.22 9.65 -4.29
N VAL A 275 -7.53 8.76 -3.34
CA VAL A 275 -7.91 7.36 -3.58
C VAL A 275 -9.32 7.05 -3.06
N LYS A 276 -9.97 6.04 -3.66
CA LYS A 276 -11.29 5.54 -3.27
C LYS A 276 -11.22 4.65 -2.03
N ILE A 277 -12.08 4.90 -1.03
CA ILE A 277 -12.12 4.15 0.23
C ILE A 277 -13.55 3.93 0.76
N GLY A 278 -13.72 2.96 1.63
CA GLY A 278 -14.97 2.71 2.36
C GLY A 278 -16.05 1.96 1.56
N PRO A 279 -17.14 1.56 2.24
CA PRO A 279 -18.20 0.71 1.68
C PRO A 279 -18.83 1.16 0.37
N ARG A 280 -18.81 2.47 0.05
CA ARG A 280 -19.38 3.04 -1.18
C ARG A 280 -18.76 2.45 -2.46
N TRP A 281 -17.46 2.18 -2.43
CA TRP A 281 -16.68 1.68 -3.57
C TRP A 281 -16.43 0.17 -3.50
N GLY A 282 -16.88 -0.49 -2.42
CA GLY A 282 -16.72 -1.92 -2.19
C GLY A 282 -15.26 -2.37 -2.23
N HIS A 283 -15.06 -3.66 -2.52
CA HIS A 283 -13.74 -4.26 -2.65
C HIS A 283 -13.08 -4.00 -4.03
N ASP A 284 -13.89 -3.73 -5.06
CA ASP A 284 -13.47 -3.71 -6.46
C ASP A 284 -12.89 -2.37 -6.94
N GLU A 285 -13.25 -1.26 -6.30
CA GLU A 285 -12.63 0.05 -6.56
C GLU A 285 -11.74 0.53 -5.39
N PHE A 286 -11.57 -0.29 -4.34
CA PHE A 286 -10.77 0.04 -3.16
C PHE A 286 -9.32 0.39 -3.49
N PHE A 287 -8.84 1.48 -2.90
CA PHE A 287 -7.49 2.04 -3.01
C PHE A 287 -7.03 2.44 -4.43
N GLN A 288 -7.93 2.43 -5.41
CA GLN A 288 -7.66 3.00 -6.73
C GLN A 288 -7.62 4.53 -6.66
N ILE A 289 -6.76 5.13 -7.48
CA ILE A 289 -6.65 6.58 -7.66
C ILE A 289 -7.95 7.12 -8.29
N ASP A 290 -8.47 8.20 -7.71
CA ASP A 290 -9.48 9.09 -8.29
C ASP A 290 -8.79 10.30 -8.95
N ARG A 291 -7.82 10.92 -8.26
CA ARG A 291 -7.15 12.17 -8.69
C ARG A 291 -5.68 12.25 -8.28
N PHE A 292 -4.93 12.99 -9.09
CA PHE A 292 -3.57 13.49 -8.82
C PHE A 292 -3.63 15.02 -8.91
N TRP A 293 -3.28 15.73 -7.83
CA TRP A 293 -3.40 17.20 -7.72
C TRP A 293 -4.77 17.70 -8.22
N GLY A 294 -5.86 17.18 -7.64
CA GLY A 294 -7.25 17.44 -8.04
C GLY A 294 -7.70 16.91 -9.41
N ASN A 295 -6.82 16.45 -10.29
CA ASN A 295 -7.10 16.12 -11.69
C ASN A 295 -7.19 14.59 -11.95
N PRO A 296 -8.12 14.11 -12.80
CA PRO A 296 -8.21 12.71 -13.22
C PRO A 296 -7.37 12.37 -14.48
N GLN A 297 -6.65 13.38 -15.01
CA GLN A 297 -5.90 13.33 -16.27
C GLN A 297 -4.41 13.06 -16.03
N LEU A 298 -3.74 12.44 -17.01
CA LEU A 298 -2.27 12.33 -17.05
C LEU A 298 -1.62 13.73 -17.13
N PRO A 299 -0.62 14.06 -16.30
CA PRO A 299 0.04 15.38 -16.31
C PRO A 299 0.69 15.71 -17.66
N GLY A 300 0.32 16.86 -18.24
CA GLY A 300 0.81 17.32 -19.55
C GLY A 300 0.07 16.74 -20.76
N TYR A 301 -0.96 15.90 -20.56
CA TYR A 301 -1.78 15.35 -21.63
C TYR A 301 -3.15 16.03 -21.66
N ASP A 302 -3.56 16.49 -22.83
CA ASP A 302 -4.88 17.09 -23.07
C ASP A 302 -5.98 15.99 -22.98
N PRO A 303 -7.05 16.17 -22.18
CA PRO A 303 -8.11 15.17 -22.02
C PRO A 303 -9.01 15.01 -23.26
N GLU A 304 -9.04 15.96 -24.20
CA GLU A 304 -9.79 15.85 -25.46
C GLU A 304 -9.01 15.04 -26.50
N VAL A 305 -7.68 15.12 -26.47
CA VAL A 305 -6.77 14.43 -27.42
C VAL A 305 -6.36 13.04 -26.92
N CYS A 306 -6.05 12.91 -25.63
CA CYS A 306 -5.61 11.67 -25.02
C CYS A 306 -6.77 11.02 -24.23
N PRO A 307 -7.24 9.81 -24.57
CA PRO A 307 -8.30 9.12 -23.83
C PRO A 307 -7.85 8.49 -22.50
N ASP A 308 -6.55 8.27 -22.29
CA ASP A 308 -6.05 7.68 -21.04
C ASP A 308 -6.33 8.57 -19.82
N ARG A 309 -6.63 7.92 -18.69
CA ARG A 309 -6.90 8.53 -17.38
C ARG A 309 -6.11 7.78 -16.31
N ILE A 310 -5.74 8.47 -15.24
CA ILE A 310 -5.12 7.81 -14.06
C ILE A 310 -6.17 7.15 -13.14
N VAL A 311 -7.46 7.43 -13.36
CA VAL A 311 -8.57 6.87 -12.59
C VAL A 311 -8.56 5.34 -12.69
N GLY A 312 -8.65 4.65 -11.55
CA GLY A 312 -8.61 3.19 -11.52
C GLY A 312 -7.20 2.58 -11.39
N SER A 313 -6.14 3.39 -11.52
CA SER A 313 -4.75 2.94 -11.33
C SER A 313 -4.28 3.02 -9.87
N THR A 314 -3.08 2.51 -9.59
CA THR A 314 -2.48 2.44 -8.25
C THR A 314 -1.00 2.80 -8.29
N GLU A 315 -0.46 3.35 -7.19
CA GLU A 315 0.99 3.62 -7.02
C GLU A 315 1.83 2.35 -6.70
N GLY A 316 1.21 1.17 -6.72
CA GLY A 316 1.83 -0.13 -6.38
C GLY A 316 1.96 -0.43 -4.87
N VAL A 317 1.58 0.51 -3.99
CA VAL A 317 1.67 0.32 -2.51
C VAL A 317 0.60 -0.64 -1.99
N MET A 318 -0.60 -0.60 -2.58
CA MET A 318 -1.72 -1.46 -2.23
C MET A 318 -2.64 -1.58 -3.44
N TYR A 319 -3.26 -2.74 -3.63
CA TYR A 319 -4.22 -3.02 -4.68
C TYR A 319 -5.62 -3.22 -4.10
N ARG A 320 -6.62 -3.27 -4.99
CA ARG A 320 -8.01 -3.62 -4.65
C ARG A 320 -8.08 -5.01 -4.00
N GLN A 321 -9.13 -5.26 -3.23
CA GLN A 321 -9.34 -6.55 -2.55
C GLN A 321 -10.01 -7.57 -3.46
N ARG A 322 -9.95 -8.85 -3.06
CA ARG A 322 -10.59 -10.01 -3.72
C ARG A 322 -10.26 -10.13 -5.22
N LEU A 323 -8.97 -10.04 -5.54
CA LEU A 323 -8.45 -10.15 -6.91
C LEU A 323 -8.80 -11.48 -7.59
N THR A 324 -9.04 -11.40 -8.90
CA THR A 324 -9.33 -12.52 -9.78
C THR A 324 -8.31 -12.65 -10.91
N LYS A 325 -8.21 -13.84 -11.52
CA LYS A 325 -7.33 -14.10 -12.67
C LYS A 325 -7.71 -13.34 -13.94
N ASN A 326 -8.94 -12.80 -13.99
CA ASN A 326 -9.42 -11.98 -15.11
C ASN A 326 -9.14 -10.49 -14.90
N ASP A 327 -8.61 -10.10 -13.75
CA ASP A 327 -8.35 -8.70 -13.42
C ASP A 327 -7.13 -8.17 -14.20
N THR A 328 -7.18 -6.88 -14.54
CA THR A 328 -6.00 -6.13 -14.99
C THR A 328 -5.62 -5.15 -13.89
N LEU A 329 -4.40 -5.22 -13.40
CA LEU A 329 -3.90 -4.29 -12.39
C LEU A 329 -3.29 -3.08 -13.11
N LEU A 330 -3.92 -1.92 -13.01
CA LEU A 330 -3.39 -0.68 -13.56
C LEU A 330 -2.41 -0.05 -12.57
N TYR A 331 -1.14 0.08 -12.99
CA TYR A 331 -0.08 0.76 -12.25
C TYR A 331 0.20 2.13 -12.87
N TRP A 332 0.42 3.14 -12.02
CA TRP A 332 0.89 4.46 -12.44
C TRP A 332 1.71 5.14 -11.35
N ARG A 333 2.77 5.85 -11.76
CA ARG A 333 3.50 6.83 -10.96
C ARG A 333 3.94 7.97 -11.88
N LYS A 334 4.12 9.18 -11.36
CA LYS A 334 4.52 10.36 -12.17
C LYS A 334 5.85 10.19 -12.93
N THR A 335 6.75 9.34 -12.46
CA THR A 335 8.03 9.02 -13.13
C THR A 335 7.87 8.12 -14.35
N VAL A 336 6.77 7.37 -14.43
CA VAL A 336 6.47 6.41 -15.50
C VAL A 336 5.73 7.09 -16.66
N CYS A 337 4.96 8.15 -16.37
CA CYS A 337 4.24 9.01 -17.34
C CYS A 337 3.23 8.31 -18.26
N LYS A 338 2.99 7.01 -18.08
CA LYS A 338 2.10 6.15 -18.87
C LYS A 338 1.39 5.15 -17.97
N ILE A 339 0.14 4.80 -18.29
CA ILE A 339 -0.60 3.75 -17.59
C ILE A 339 -0.01 2.39 -17.94
N MET A 340 0.26 1.57 -16.93
CA MET A 340 0.96 0.28 -17.06
C MET A 340 0.03 -0.86 -16.64
N PRO A 341 -0.59 -1.60 -17.58
CA PRO A 341 -1.47 -2.73 -17.27
C PRO A 341 -0.69 -4.02 -17.02
N LEU A 342 -0.80 -4.57 -15.81
CA LEU A 342 -0.29 -5.89 -15.48
C LEU A 342 -1.42 -6.93 -15.56
N TYR A 343 -1.15 -8.03 -16.26
CA TYR A 343 -2.07 -9.14 -16.49
C TYR A 343 -1.65 -10.38 -15.69
N PHE A 344 -2.62 -11.19 -15.30
CA PHE A 344 -2.37 -12.43 -14.56
C PHE A 344 -1.48 -13.40 -15.35
N ASP A 345 -0.49 -13.97 -14.67
CA ASP A 345 0.51 -14.90 -15.24
C ASP A 345 0.43 -16.28 -14.56
N SER A 346 0.48 -16.32 -13.23
CA SER A 346 0.56 -17.59 -12.49
C SER A 346 0.05 -17.50 -11.04
N GLU A 347 -0.42 -18.63 -10.52
CA GLU A 347 -0.62 -18.85 -9.07
C GLU A 347 0.66 -19.44 -8.48
N MET A 348 1.04 -18.98 -7.28
CA MET A 348 2.16 -19.53 -6.54
C MET A 348 1.95 -19.41 -5.04
N THR A 349 2.84 -20.01 -4.26
CA THR A 349 2.81 -19.95 -2.79
C THR A 349 4.13 -19.37 -2.30
N LEU A 350 4.08 -18.31 -1.48
CA LEU A 350 5.26 -17.64 -0.92
C LEU A 350 5.13 -17.65 0.61
N GLU A 351 6.12 -18.24 1.30
CA GLU A 351 6.11 -18.46 2.76
C GLU A 351 4.82 -19.13 3.30
N GLY A 352 4.16 -19.95 2.46
CA GLY A 352 2.89 -20.62 2.80
C GLY A 352 1.63 -19.78 2.57
N VAL A 353 1.75 -18.53 2.12
CA VAL A 353 0.62 -17.69 1.67
C VAL A 353 0.36 -17.93 0.18
N PRO A 354 -0.89 -18.20 -0.24
CA PRO A 354 -1.25 -18.27 -1.66
C PRO A 354 -1.26 -16.85 -2.26
N VAL A 355 -0.57 -16.66 -3.39
CA VAL A 355 -0.40 -15.36 -4.05
C VAL A 355 -0.50 -15.49 -5.57
N TYR A 356 -0.96 -14.43 -6.21
CA TYR A 356 -1.03 -14.32 -7.67
C TYR A 356 0.11 -13.46 -8.21
N ARG A 357 0.70 -13.88 -9.32
CA ARG A 357 1.66 -13.11 -10.08
C ARG A 357 0.95 -12.41 -11.25
N TYR A 358 1.16 -11.10 -11.38
CA TYR A 358 0.76 -10.32 -12.54
C TYR A 358 2.01 -9.72 -13.19
N ASN A 359 2.21 -9.96 -14.49
CA ASN A 359 3.31 -9.41 -15.28
C ASN A 359 2.83 -8.20 -16.09
N LEU A 360 3.70 -7.18 -16.25
CA LEU A 360 3.45 -6.06 -17.14
C LEU A 360 3.48 -6.53 -18.60
N SER A 361 2.53 -6.06 -19.41
CA SER A 361 2.41 -6.48 -20.81
C SER A 361 3.66 -6.16 -21.62
N GLU A 362 4.17 -7.12 -22.39
CA GLU A 362 5.31 -6.90 -23.29
C GLU A 362 4.94 -5.91 -24.42
N SER A 363 3.66 -5.84 -24.79
CA SER A 363 3.11 -4.88 -25.75
C SER A 363 2.88 -3.46 -25.21
N VAL A 364 3.18 -3.17 -23.94
CA VAL A 364 2.81 -1.87 -23.32
C VAL A 364 3.44 -0.65 -24.01
N HIS A 365 4.54 -0.82 -24.75
CA HIS A 365 5.19 0.25 -25.52
C HIS A 365 4.94 0.19 -27.04
N GLU A 366 4.12 -0.73 -27.53
CA GLU A 366 3.68 -0.78 -28.95
C GLU A 366 2.76 0.42 -29.29
N ARG A 367 2.59 0.71 -30.58
CA ARG A 367 1.65 1.69 -31.11
C ARG A 367 0.24 1.10 -31.16
N LEU A 368 -0.77 1.90 -30.81
CA LEU A 368 -2.16 1.49 -31.00
C LEU A 368 -2.54 1.53 -32.49
N THR A 369 -2.97 0.39 -33.02
CA THR A 369 -3.50 0.27 -34.40
C THR A 369 -4.96 0.74 -34.52
N ASN A 370 -5.69 0.76 -33.40
CA ASN A 370 -7.07 1.22 -33.30
C ASN A 370 -7.21 2.17 -32.10
N GLY A 371 -7.89 3.30 -32.29
CA GLY A 371 -8.01 4.35 -31.27
C GLY A 371 -6.84 5.35 -31.28
N THR A 372 -6.72 6.16 -30.22
CA THR A 372 -5.76 7.27 -30.16
C THR A 372 -4.62 6.94 -29.20
N ASP A 373 -3.39 6.80 -29.71
CA ASP A 373 -2.19 6.62 -28.89
C ASP A 373 -1.75 7.96 -28.25
N CYS A 374 -2.00 8.12 -26.95
CA CYS A 374 -1.55 9.27 -26.16
C CYS A 374 -0.03 9.52 -26.25
N TYR A 375 0.74 8.45 -26.43
CA TYR A 375 2.20 8.39 -26.30
C TYR A 375 2.90 8.32 -27.66
N ALA A 376 2.16 8.53 -28.75
CA ALA A 376 2.72 8.79 -30.06
C ALA A 376 3.38 10.19 -30.11
N SER A 377 4.53 10.23 -30.76
CA SER A 377 5.30 11.43 -31.08
C SER A 377 5.04 11.89 -32.52
N SER A 378 5.52 13.08 -32.87
CA SER A 378 5.72 13.50 -34.26
C SER A 378 7.19 13.89 -34.47
N PRO A 379 7.94 13.25 -35.41
CA PRO A 379 7.54 12.07 -36.20
C PRO A 379 7.28 10.84 -35.32
N THR A 380 6.57 9.84 -35.85
CA THR A 380 6.16 8.63 -35.11
C THR A 380 7.36 7.75 -34.76
N LEU A 381 7.56 7.51 -33.47
CA LEU A 381 8.54 6.56 -32.96
C LEU A 381 8.07 5.11 -33.15
N PRO A 382 9.00 4.16 -33.38
CA PRO A 382 8.68 2.73 -33.54
C PRO A 382 8.06 2.14 -32.28
N ASP A 383 7.56 0.91 -32.39
CA ASP A 383 7.12 0.11 -31.26
C ASP A 383 8.24 -0.09 -30.20
N GLY A 384 7.88 -0.48 -28.98
CA GLY A 384 8.82 -0.74 -27.88
C GLY A 384 9.40 0.51 -27.20
N VAL A 385 9.11 1.70 -27.74
CA VAL A 385 9.33 3.00 -27.09
C VAL A 385 8.03 3.81 -27.00
N SER A 386 7.93 4.75 -26.06
CA SER A 386 6.76 5.64 -25.89
C SER A 386 7.19 7.06 -25.53
N ASP A 387 6.54 8.07 -26.10
CA ASP A 387 6.85 9.48 -25.84
C ASP A 387 6.40 9.91 -24.43
N ALA A 388 7.37 10.36 -23.63
CA ALA A 388 7.16 10.87 -22.28
C ALA A 388 7.42 12.38 -22.18
N SER A 389 7.77 13.06 -23.28
CA SER A 389 8.22 14.46 -23.28
C SER A 389 7.18 15.44 -22.70
N LYS A 390 5.89 15.22 -22.98
CA LYS A 390 4.74 15.97 -22.43
C LYS A 390 4.76 16.05 -20.90
N CYS A 391 5.21 14.97 -20.25
CA CYS A 391 5.34 14.82 -18.80
C CYS A 391 6.54 15.61 -18.22
N TYR A 392 7.57 15.83 -19.04
CA TYR A 392 8.86 16.42 -18.67
C TYR A 392 9.08 17.81 -19.32
N TYR A 393 8.06 18.67 -19.33
CA TYR A 393 8.12 20.03 -19.90
C TYR A 393 8.53 20.09 -21.40
N ASN A 394 8.19 19.06 -22.17
CA ASN A 394 8.63 18.84 -23.56
C ASN A 394 10.14 18.60 -23.73
N PHE A 395 10.89 18.33 -22.66
CA PHE A 395 12.24 17.75 -22.76
C PHE A 395 12.13 16.36 -23.40
N PRO A 396 12.95 16.00 -24.40
CA PRO A 396 12.66 14.89 -25.31
C PRO A 396 13.02 13.51 -24.74
N MET A 397 12.32 13.11 -23.68
CA MET A 397 12.41 11.80 -23.05
C MET A 397 11.48 10.79 -23.72
N VAL A 398 11.99 9.59 -23.97
CA VAL A 398 11.17 8.43 -24.36
C VAL A 398 11.40 7.26 -23.41
N SER A 399 10.31 6.63 -22.98
CA SER A 399 10.31 5.48 -22.08
C SER A 399 10.31 4.16 -22.85
N SER A 400 10.95 3.14 -22.29
CA SER A 400 10.99 1.80 -22.87
C SER A 400 11.28 0.75 -21.80
N TYR A 401 11.15 -0.53 -22.16
CA TYR A 401 11.74 -1.59 -21.35
C TYR A 401 13.28 -1.52 -21.32
N PRO A 402 13.94 -2.04 -20.27
CA PRO A 402 15.40 -2.15 -20.21
C PRO A 402 15.98 -2.96 -21.38
N HIS A 403 17.07 -2.42 -21.94
CA HIS A 403 17.74 -2.90 -23.15
C HIS A 403 16.81 -3.09 -24.37
N PHE A 404 15.67 -2.37 -24.40
CA PHE A 404 14.60 -2.49 -25.39
C PHE A 404 14.13 -3.94 -25.65
N TYR A 405 14.04 -4.80 -24.61
CA TYR A 405 13.83 -6.24 -24.81
C TYR A 405 12.50 -6.66 -25.47
N ALA A 406 11.49 -5.79 -25.49
CA ALA A 406 10.14 -6.07 -25.97
C ALA A 406 9.55 -4.90 -26.79
N GLY A 407 8.49 -5.18 -27.54
CA GLY A 407 7.87 -4.24 -28.49
C GLY A 407 8.65 -4.10 -29.81
N GLY A 408 9.29 -5.16 -30.30
CA GLY A 408 9.79 -5.22 -31.69
C GLY A 408 11.05 -4.42 -32.04
N VAL A 409 11.57 -3.56 -31.16
CA VAL A 409 12.87 -2.87 -31.36
C VAL A 409 13.98 -3.90 -31.60
N LEU A 410 14.76 -3.74 -32.66
CA LEU A 410 15.93 -4.60 -32.87
C LEU A 410 17.03 -4.21 -31.86
N LYS A 411 17.59 -5.19 -31.16
CA LYS A 411 18.63 -5.05 -30.12
C LYS A 411 19.69 -3.98 -30.42
N ASP A 412 20.22 -3.97 -31.64
CA ASP A 412 21.30 -3.07 -32.08
C ASP A 412 20.79 -1.98 -33.05
N GLN A 413 19.51 -1.59 -32.96
CA GLN A 413 18.85 -0.59 -33.82
C GLN A 413 19.44 0.81 -33.64
N PHE A 414 19.52 1.30 -32.41
CA PHE A 414 20.02 2.64 -32.09
C PHE A 414 21.49 2.63 -31.68
N VAL A 415 21.86 1.75 -30.75
CA VAL A 415 23.21 1.60 -30.19
C VAL A 415 23.59 0.12 -30.09
N THR A 416 24.88 -0.21 -30.05
CA THR A 416 25.36 -1.58 -29.82
C THR A 416 25.70 -1.81 -28.34
N GLY A 417 25.80 -3.07 -27.92
CA GLY A 417 26.27 -3.47 -26.59
C GLY A 417 25.17 -3.81 -25.57
N LEU A 418 23.90 -3.51 -25.90
CA LEU A 418 22.72 -3.90 -25.12
C LEU A 418 22.56 -5.43 -25.02
N LYS A 419 21.93 -5.91 -23.94
CA LYS A 419 21.81 -7.33 -23.56
C LYS A 419 20.37 -7.67 -23.11
N PRO A 420 19.35 -7.57 -24.00
CA PRO A 420 17.95 -7.81 -23.64
C PRO A 420 17.70 -9.21 -23.06
N ASP A 421 17.04 -9.27 -21.90
CA ASP A 421 16.76 -10.48 -21.11
C ASP A 421 15.37 -10.34 -20.45
N ARG A 422 14.41 -11.18 -20.86
CA ARG A 422 13.01 -11.11 -20.39
C ARG A 422 12.89 -11.23 -18.87
N ILE A 423 13.69 -12.09 -18.24
CA ILE A 423 13.60 -12.40 -16.80
C ILE A 423 14.15 -11.22 -15.98
N LYS A 424 15.24 -10.60 -16.47
CA LYS A 424 15.84 -9.43 -15.82
C LYS A 424 15.11 -8.13 -16.08
N HIS A 425 14.37 -7.99 -17.18
CA HIS A 425 13.89 -6.68 -17.63
C HIS A 425 12.36 -6.52 -17.61
N ASN A 426 11.57 -7.60 -17.55
CA ASN A 426 10.11 -7.50 -17.37
C ASN A 426 9.75 -7.01 -15.96
N SER A 427 8.68 -6.22 -15.85
CA SER A 427 8.11 -5.75 -14.58
C SER A 427 6.97 -6.65 -14.11
N TYR A 428 6.83 -6.85 -12.81
CA TYR A 428 5.78 -7.71 -12.25
C TYR A 428 5.46 -7.40 -10.79
N VAL A 429 4.29 -7.85 -10.34
CA VAL A 429 3.88 -7.85 -8.92
C VAL A 429 3.43 -9.26 -8.52
N ILE A 430 3.78 -9.66 -7.31
CA ILE A 430 3.25 -10.83 -6.62
C ILE A 430 2.38 -10.31 -5.47
N VAL A 431 1.09 -10.64 -5.47
CA VAL A 431 0.06 -10.04 -4.60
C VAL A 431 -0.81 -11.11 -3.95
N GLU A 432 -1.14 -10.94 -2.67
CA GLU A 432 -2.12 -11.80 -2.00
C GLU A 432 -3.54 -11.34 -2.39
N PRO A 433 -4.36 -12.21 -3.02
CA PRO A 433 -5.56 -11.77 -3.73
C PRO A 433 -6.69 -11.27 -2.83
N LEU A 434 -6.89 -11.81 -1.63
CA LEU A 434 -8.02 -11.42 -0.77
C LEU A 434 -7.81 -10.01 -0.20
N THR A 435 -6.63 -9.72 0.31
CA THR A 435 -6.30 -8.43 0.94
C THR A 435 -5.83 -7.37 -0.05
N GLY A 436 -5.39 -7.73 -1.26
CA GLY A 436 -4.78 -6.82 -2.23
C GLY A 436 -3.37 -6.34 -1.83
N THR A 437 -2.67 -7.09 -0.97
CA THR A 437 -1.37 -6.67 -0.42
C THR A 437 -0.23 -7.23 -1.27
N PRO A 438 0.67 -6.38 -1.84
CA PRO A 438 1.81 -6.85 -2.60
C PRO A 438 2.84 -7.51 -1.68
N PHE A 439 3.24 -8.74 -2.01
CA PHE A 439 4.28 -9.51 -1.33
C PHE A 439 5.68 -9.24 -1.89
N HIS A 440 5.79 -8.97 -3.19
CA HIS A 440 7.03 -8.66 -3.87
C HIS A 440 6.71 -7.90 -5.17
N SER A 441 7.34 -6.74 -5.38
CA SER A 441 6.98 -5.80 -6.46
C SER A 441 8.22 -5.32 -7.20
N VAL A 442 8.25 -5.48 -8.52
CA VAL A 442 9.42 -5.16 -9.34
C VAL A 442 8.98 -4.32 -10.54
N ALA A 443 9.19 -3.00 -10.45
CA ALA A 443 8.90 -2.06 -11.52
C ALA A 443 10.20 -1.60 -12.20
N ARG A 444 10.36 -1.94 -13.48
CA ARG A 444 11.57 -1.72 -14.29
C ARG A 444 11.25 -0.84 -15.49
N MET A 445 12.02 0.23 -15.68
CA MET A 445 11.81 1.20 -16.76
C MET A 445 13.13 1.79 -17.23
N GLN A 446 13.31 1.91 -18.55
CA GLN A 446 14.43 2.58 -19.18
C GLN A 446 14.02 3.97 -19.65
N SER A 447 14.92 4.92 -19.45
CA SER A 447 14.80 6.31 -19.87
C SER A 447 15.83 6.60 -20.94
N ASN A 448 15.38 7.17 -22.05
CA ASN A 448 16.21 7.43 -23.24
C ASN A 448 16.01 8.87 -23.70
N LEU A 449 17.05 9.47 -24.27
CA LEU A 449 16.97 10.76 -24.95
C LEU A 449 16.61 10.51 -26.42
N HIS A 450 15.50 11.06 -26.88
CA HIS A 450 15.15 11.09 -28.30
C HIS A 450 15.78 12.34 -28.93
N ILE A 451 16.94 12.13 -29.55
CA ILE A 451 17.60 13.13 -30.36
C ILE A 451 16.83 13.23 -31.67
N ARG A 452 16.25 14.40 -31.94
CA ARG A 452 15.42 14.64 -33.14
C ARG A 452 16.31 14.88 -34.37
N ASP A 453 15.74 15.26 -35.51
CA ASP A 453 16.50 15.74 -36.66
C ASP A 453 17.33 16.98 -36.29
N LEU A 454 18.65 16.90 -36.43
CA LEU A 454 19.60 17.98 -36.16
C LEU A 454 20.36 18.42 -37.43
N SER A 455 19.86 18.09 -38.62
CA SER A 455 20.47 18.48 -39.91
C SER A 455 20.58 20.00 -40.14
N GLY A 456 19.79 20.80 -39.43
CA GLY A 456 19.89 22.27 -39.39
C GLY A 456 20.97 22.83 -38.44
N PHE A 457 21.64 21.98 -37.66
CA PHE A 457 22.77 22.35 -36.79
C PHE A 457 24.10 22.10 -37.52
N SER A 458 25.24 22.12 -36.81
CA SER A 458 26.53 21.77 -37.42
C SER A 458 26.67 20.27 -37.67
N TYR A 459 27.54 19.88 -38.61
CA TYR A 459 27.80 18.48 -39.02
C TYR A 459 28.03 17.49 -37.85
N ASN A 460 28.57 17.95 -36.72
CA ASN A 460 28.76 17.11 -35.53
C ASN A 460 27.44 16.78 -34.81
N TYR A 461 26.46 17.67 -34.83
CA TYR A 461 25.12 17.43 -34.27
C TYR A 461 24.31 16.50 -35.18
N ASP A 462 24.41 16.68 -36.49
CA ASP A 462 23.67 15.87 -37.48
C ASP A 462 24.01 14.37 -37.44
N LYS A 463 25.22 14.01 -37.00
CA LYS A 463 25.59 12.60 -36.73
C LYS A 463 24.69 11.91 -35.70
N LEU A 464 23.98 12.67 -34.88
CA LEU A 464 23.05 12.19 -33.86
C LEU A 464 21.58 12.35 -34.26
N SER A 465 21.29 12.85 -35.47
CA SER A 465 19.94 13.06 -35.98
C SER A 465 19.08 11.80 -35.90
N ASN A 466 17.89 11.92 -35.31
CA ASN A 466 16.87 10.86 -35.18
C ASN A 466 17.31 9.62 -34.36
N LEU A 467 18.24 9.79 -33.41
CA LEU A 467 18.76 8.72 -32.54
C LEU A 467 18.01 8.63 -31.20
N ILE A 468 17.64 7.42 -30.78
CA ILE A 468 17.22 7.15 -29.39
C ILE A 468 18.42 6.66 -28.59
N LEU A 469 18.96 7.51 -27.73
CA LEU A 469 20.15 7.22 -26.93
C LEU A 469 19.74 6.81 -25.50
N PRO A 470 19.93 5.55 -25.08
CA PRO A 470 19.58 5.12 -23.73
C PRO A 470 20.47 5.81 -22.69
N LEU A 471 19.86 6.36 -21.63
CA LEU A 471 20.55 7.13 -20.59
C LEU A 471 20.83 6.29 -19.35
N PHE A 472 19.78 5.64 -18.86
CA PHE A 472 19.78 4.74 -17.71
C PHE A 472 18.52 3.88 -17.72
N TRP A 473 18.52 2.78 -16.97
CA TRP A 473 17.29 2.14 -16.51
C TRP A 473 17.28 2.03 -14.99
N ALA A 474 16.08 1.92 -14.43
CA ALA A 474 15.85 1.82 -13.00
C ALA A 474 14.94 0.63 -12.67
N GLU A 475 15.26 -0.09 -11.59
CA GLU A 475 14.42 -1.06 -10.92
C GLU A 475 13.98 -0.47 -9.57
N TYR A 476 12.68 -0.42 -9.31
CA TYR A 476 12.11 -0.27 -7.97
C TYR A 476 11.69 -1.66 -7.51
N ASN A 477 12.38 -2.20 -6.50
CA ASN A 477 12.23 -3.57 -6.03
C ASN A 477 11.82 -3.59 -4.55
N GLN A 478 10.57 -3.95 -4.29
CA GLN A 478 10.10 -4.33 -2.96
C GLN A 478 10.48 -5.79 -2.73
N GLU A 479 11.62 -6.04 -2.09
CA GLU A 479 12.19 -7.39 -1.98
C GLU A 479 11.45 -8.27 -0.97
N ASN A 480 10.82 -7.68 0.05
CA ASN A 480 10.18 -8.37 1.17
C ASN A 480 9.05 -7.53 1.79
N LEU A 481 8.48 -8.06 2.89
CA LEU A 481 7.79 -7.28 3.91
C LEU A 481 8.32 -7.68 5.29
N PRO A 482 8.20 -6.80 6.31
CA PRO A 482 8.56 -7.15 7.66
C PRO A 482 7.73 -8.31 8.18
N SER A 483 8.35 -9.21 8.95
CA SER A 483 7.70 -10.40 9.50
C SER A 483 6.41 -10.11 10.28
N LYS A 484 6.28 -8.90 10.88
CA LYS A 484 5.04 -8.44 11.52
C LYS A 484 3.86 -8.39 10.55
N ILE A 485 4.07 -7.90 9.33
CA ILE A 485 3.03 -7.82 8.29
C ILE A 485 2.77 -9.21 7.72
N LYS A 486 3.83 -9.95 7.34
CA LYS A 486 3.72 -11.32 6.80
C LYS A 486 2.96 -12.26 7.73
N ASN A 487 3.28 -12.26 9.03
CA ASN A 487 2.62 -13.10 10.03
C ASN A 487 1.12 -12.76 10.19
N VAL A 488 0.73 -11.49 10.10
CA VAL A 488 -0.68 -11.09 10.19
C VAL A 488 -1.45 -11.51 8.95
N ILE A 489 -0.89 -11.35 7.74
CA ILE A 489 -1.55 -11.82 6.51
C ILE A 489 -1.65 -13.34 6.51
N TYR A 490 -0.59 -14.06 6.89
CA TYR A 490 -0.61 -15.52 7.05
C TYR A 490 -1.71 -15.96 8.04
N PHE A 491 -1.84 -15.27 9.18
CA PHE A 491 -2.93 -15.54 10.12
C PHE A 491 -4.32 -15.27 9.49
N MET A 492 -4.52 -14.12 8.84
CA MET A 492 -5.80 -13.73 8.22
C MET A 492 -6.23 -14.66 7.08
N VAL A 493 -5.29 -15.13 6.25
CA VAL A 493 -5.57 -15.83 4.99
C VAL A 493 -5.46 -17.35 5.14
N VAL A 494 -4.52 -17.85 5.94
CA VAL A 494 -4.22 -19.29 6.04
C VAL A 494 -4.79 -19.93 7.31
N ILE A 495 -4.68 -19.25 8.46
CA ILE A 495 -5.14 -19.82 9.76
C ILE A 495 -6.62 -19.50 10.02
N LEU A 496 -7.03 -18.24 9.84
CA LEU A 496 -8.34 -17.75 10.28
C LEU A 496 -9.53 -18.42 9.55
N PRO A 497 -9.51 -18.72 8.24
CA PRO A 497 -10.61 -19.41 7.58
C PRO A 497 -10.88 -20.84 8.09
N PRO A 498 -9.91 -21.77 8.14
CA PRO A 498 -10.16 -23.11 8.69
C PRO A 498 -10.45 -23.06 10.20
N LEU A 499 -9.80 -22.17 10.96
CA LEU A 499 -10.11 -21.98 12.39
C LEU A 499 -11.57 -21.53 12.60
N THR A 500 -12.06 -20.60 11.78
CA THR A 500 -13.45 -20.14 11.80
C THR A 500 -14.41 -21.31 11.53
N ILE A 501 -14.16 -22.09 10.47
CA ILE A 501 -14.99 -23.25 10.12
C ILE A 501 -15.03 -24.26 11.26
N ILE A 502 -13.88 -24.56 11.90
CA ILE A 502 -13.80 -25.49 13.04
C ILE A 502 -14.58 -24.95 14.25
N VAL A 503 -14.38 -23.69 14.64
CA VAL A 503 -15.04 -23.09 15.81
C VAL A 503 -16.55 -23.02 15.61
N LEU A 504 -17.03 -22.57 14.44
CA LEU A 504 -18.46 -22.49 14.15
C LEU A 504 -19.10 -23.89 14.03
N SER A 505 -18.35 -24.90 13.58
CA SER A 505 -18.78 -26.30 13.58
C SER A 505 -18.90 -26.88 15.00
N ILE A 506 -17.99 -26.54 15.91
CA ILE A 506 -18.09 -26.94 17.32
C ILE A 506 -19.33 -26.28 17.97
N ILE A 507 -19.57 -24.99 17.70
CA ILE A 507 -20.72 -24.25 18.24
C ILE A 507 -22.06 -24.80 17.70
N ILE A 508 -22.15 -25.15 16.41
CA ILE A 508 -23.40 -25.70 15.84
C ILE A 508 -23.69 -27.11 16.38
N ILE A 509 -22.66 -27.96 16.54
CA ILE A 509 -22.78 -29.28 17.15
C ILE A 509 -23.22 -29.16 18.62
N LEU A 510 -22.64 -28.22 19.37
CA LEU A 510 -23.06 -27.92 20.74
C LEU A 510 -24.52 -27.45 20.82
N GLY A 511 -24.94 -26.61 19.86
CA GLY A 511 -26.34 -26.16 19.74
C GLY A 511 -27.31 -27.32 19.53
N PHE A 512 -27.01 -28.21 18.57
CA PHE A 512 -27.81 -29.42 18.34
C PHE A 512 -27.79 -30.37 19.55
N TYR A 513 -26.65 -30.55 20.22
CA TYR A 513 -26.54 -31.37 21.43
C TYR A 513 -27.42 -30.85 22.56
N LEU A 514 -27.44 -29.53 22.80
CA LEU A 514 -28.30 -28.92 23.84
C LEU A 514 -29.79 -29.17 23.55
N ILE A 515 -30.22 -29.03 22.28
CA ILE A 515 -31.61 -29.30 21.87
C ILE A 515 -31.94 -30.80 22.02
N ALA A 516 -31.09 -31.70 21.51
CA ALA A 516 -31.30 -33.14 21.59
C ALA A 516 -31.36 -33.65 23.03
N LYS A 517 -30.45 -33.16 23.89
CA LYS A 517 -30.48 -33.42 25.34
C LYS A 517 -31.79 -32.95 25.97
N ASN A 518 -32.31 -31.78 25.58
CA ASN A 518 -33.55 -31.25 26.13
C ASN A 518 -34.78 -32.08 25.75
N VAL A 519 -34.86 -32.50 24.49
CA VAL A 519 -35.90 -33.40 23.99
C VAL A 519 -35.84 -34.74 24.72
N TYR A 520 -34.63 -35.28 24.93
CA TYR A 520 -34.42 -36.52 25.69
C TYR A 520 -34.80 -36.39 27.17
N GLU A 521 -34.38 -35.32 27.87
CA GLU A 521 -34.81 -35.03 29.24
C GLU A 521 -36.33 -34.84 29.34
N THR A 522 -36.95 -34.18 28.38
CA THR A 522 -38.40 -33.93 28.35
C THR A 522 -39.16 -35.23 28.12
N LYS A 523 -38.68 -36.10 27.22
CA LYS A 523 -39.23 -37.44 27.02
C LYS A 523 -39.10 -38.31 28.28
N LEU A 524 -37.93 -38.32 28.92
CA LEU A 524 -37.72 -39.02 30.20
C LEU A 524 -38.64 -38.51 31.32
N ARG A 525 -38.94 -37.20 31.37
CA ARG A 525 -39.92 -36.63 32.32
C ARG A 525 -41.33 -37.08 31.97
N TYR A 526 -41.71 -37.07 30.70
CA TYR A 526 -43.01 -37.53 30.22
C TYR A 526 -43.24 -39.02 30.51
N ASP A 527 -42.27 -39.89 30.21
CA ASP A 527 -42.36 -41.33 30.46
C ASP A 527 -42.45 -41.63 31.97
N LYS A 528 -41.74 -40.87 32.82
CA LYS A 528 -41.87 -40.93 34.29
C LYS A 528 -43.24 -40.45 34.79
N ILE A 529 -43.79 -39.38 34.22
CA ILE A 529 -45.13 -38.89 34.57
C ILE A 529 -46.20 -39.92 34.13
N LYS A 530 -46.07 -40.49 32.92
CA LYS A 530 -46.99 -41.51 32.42
C LYS A 530 -46.99 -42.77 33.28
N THR A 531 -45.82 -43.25 33.70
CA THR A 531 -45.70 -44.41 34.59
C THR A 531 -46.23 -44.13 36.01
N LEU A 532 -45.99 -42.94 36.56
CA LEU A 532 -46.60 -42.51 37.83
C LEU A 532 -48.14 -42.38 37.75
N LEU A 533 -48.68 -41.90 36.63
CA LEU A 533 -50.12 -41.81 36.39
C LEU A 533 -50.77 -43.19 36.27
N HIS A 534 -50.13 -44.14 35.58
CA HIS A 534 -50.58 -45.54 35.59
C HIS A 534 -50.53 -46.15 36.99
N PHE A 535 -49.43 -45.94 37.74
CA PHE A 535 -49.30 -46.50 39.09
C PHE A 535 -50.37 -45.94 40.06
N ASN A 536 -50.71 -44.64 39.96
CA ASN A 536 -51.81 -44.05 40.72
C ASN A 536 -53.20 -44.51 40.23
N SER A 537 -53.39 -44.74 38.93
CA SER A 537 -54.60 -45.35 38.38
C SER A 537 -54.83 -46.74 38.99
N ASP A 538 -53.82 -47.60 38.95
CA ASP A 538 -53.92 -48.98 39.43
C ASP A 538 -54.03 -49.02 40.96
N ALA A 539 -53.32 -48.16 41.69
CA ALA A 539 -53.50 -47.97 43.13
C ALA A 539 -54.90 -47.43 43.51
N SER A 540 -55.56 -46.69 42.61
CA SER A 540 -56.96 -46.27 42.79
C SER A 540 -57.92 -47.45 42.56
N ASN A 541 -57.71 -48.24 41.50
CA ASN A 541 -58.50 -49.44 41.21
C ASN A 541 -58.40 -50.49 42.34
N VAL A 542 -57.22 -50.64 42.95
CA VAL A 542 -57.02 -51.47 44.15
C VAL A 542 -57.80 -50.95 45.37
N LYS A 543 -58.05 -49.65 45.49
CA LYS A 543 -58.93 -49.08 46.52
C LYS A 543 -60.42 -49.18 46.19
N THR A 544 -60.81 -49.26 44.92
CA THR A 544 -62.21 -49.46 44.51
C THR A 544 -62.66 -50.92 44.66
N ASN A 545 -61.73 -51.88 44.63
CA ASN A 545 -62.02 -53.30 44.90
C ASN A 545 -62.18 -53.59 46.39
N THR A 546 -63.28 -53.16 46.99
CA THR A 546 -63.69 -53.54 48.35
C THR A 546 -64.18 -54.99 48.43
N ILE A 547 -63.26 -55.96 48.25
CA ILE A 547 -63.45 -57.35 48.71
C ILE A 547 -62.71 -57.50 50.04
N PHE A 548 -63.19 -56.79 51.07
CA PHE A 548 -62.99 -57.10 52.49
C PHE A 548 -64.02 -56.29 53.31
N ASN A 549 -65.29 -56.69 53.20
CA ASN A 549 -66.39 -56.12 53.97
C ASN A 549 -67.44 -57.21 54.29
N TYR A 550 -66.96 -58.37 54.77
CA TYR A 550 -67.80 -59.49 55.21
C TYR A 550 -67.32 -60.09 56.54
N GLU A 551 -67.08 -59.22 57.53
CA GLU A 551 -66.80 -59.67 58.90
C GLU A 551 -67.19 -58.60 59.95
N LYS A 552 -68.46 -58.16 59.94
CA LYS A 552 -68.96 -57.22 60.97
C LYS A 552 -70.46 -57.24 61.33
N GLU A 553 -71.17 -58.36 61.09
CA GLU A 553 -72.49 -58.58 61.72
C GLU A 553 -72.61 -59.96 62.39
N THR A 554 -71.72 -60.22 63.35
CA THR A 554 -72.00 -61.10 64.50
C THR A 554 -71.00 -60.78 65.62
N PHE A 555 -71.27 -61.23 66.85
CA PHE A 555 -70.46 -60.97 68.05
C PHE A 555 -70.25 -59.49 68.42
N LEU A 556 -71.32 -58.86 68.92
CA LEU A 556 -71.25 -58.11 70.18
C LEU A 556 -72.67 -57.88 70.76
N LYS A 557 -73.27 -58.94 71.29
CA LYS A 557 -74.37 -58.85 72.27
C LYS A 557 -73.87 -59.42 73.60
N SER A 558 -74.08 -58.65 74.65
CA SER A 558 -73.57 -58.84 76.02
C SER A 558 -74.37 -57.89 76.94
N PRO A 559 -74.57 -58.18 78.24
CA PRO A 559 -74.48 -59.47 78.95
C PRO A 559 -75.78 -59.84 79.70
N SER A 560 -75.88 -61.10 80.13
CA SER A 560 -76.63 -61.53 81.33
C SER A 560 -76.22 -62.96 81.70
#